data_AF-A0A165XEU2-F1
#
_entry.id   AF-A0A165XEU2-F1
#
_cell.length_a   1.000
_cell.length_b   1.000
_cell.length_c   1.000
_cell.angle_alpha   90.00
_cell.angle_beta   90.00
_cell.angle_gamma   90.00
#
_symmetry.space_group_name_H-M   'P 1'
#
loop_
_entity.id
_entity.type
_entity.pdbx_description
1 polymer ?
#
loop_
_entity_poly.entity_id
_entity_poly.type
_entity_poly.pdbx_seq_one_letter_code
_entity_poly.pdbx_strand_id
1 'polypeptide(L)' 'MSNFKFQLNDTVKITASGETGTIKSRAEHTTGTNNYRIHYKAADGRAVEAWWDECDLASDLSSEDVQF' A
#
# COMPACT_ATOMS: atom_id res chain seq x y z
N MET A 1 -4.19 -17.15 11.22
CA MET A 1 -4.76 -15.83 10.93
C MET A 1 -3.63 -14.96 10.46
N SER A 2 -3.67 -14.54 9.20
CA SER A 2 -2.63 -13.69 8.64
C SER A 2 -2.85 -12.26 9.09
N ASN A 3 -1.83 -11.70 9.77
CA ASN A 3 -1.87 -10.34 10.28
C ASN A 3 -1.44 -9.41 9.15
N PHE A 4 -2.40 -8.71 8.54
CA PHE A 4 -2.12 -7.73 7.49
C PHE A 4 -1.73 -6.41 8.12
N LYS A 5 -0.53 -5.90 7.79
CA LYS A 5 -0.07 -4.57 8.23
C LYS A 5 -0.99 -3.45 7.77
N PHE A 6 -1.54 -3.55 6.56
CA PHE A 6 -2.46 -2.57 5.99
C PHE A 6 -3.86 -3.13 5.76
N GLN A 7 -4.87 -2.26 5.83
CA GLN A 7 -6.28 -2.56 5.62
C GLN A 7 -6.76 -2.19 4.21
N LEU A 8 -7.91 -2.74 3.82
CA LEU A 8 -8.57 -2.32 2.59
C LEU A 8 -8.99 -0.85 2.72
N ASN A 9 -8.81 -0.09 1.64
CA ASN A 9 -9.00 1.35 1.55
C ASN A 9 -7.97 2.21 2.29
N ASP A 10 -6.95 1.63 2.91
CA ASP A 10 -5.82 2.42 3.42
C ASP A 10 -5.09 3.09 2.25
N THR A 11 -4.59 4.29 2.53
CA THR A 11 -3.69 5.01 1.64
C THR A 11 -2.26 4.71 2.05
N VAL A 12 -1.46 4.26 1.09
CA VAL A 12 -0.08 3.85 1.29
C VAL A 12 0.81 4.44 0.23
N LYS A 13 2.08 4.62 0.58
CA LYS A 13 3.13 5.09 -0.31
C LYS A 13 3.98 3.92 -0.78
N ILE A 14 4.13 3.78 -2.09
CA ILE A 14 5.08 2.87 -2.73
C ILE A 14 6.48 3.47 -2.52
N THR A 15 7.32 2.79 -1.77
CA THR A 15 8.62 3.32 -1.33
C THR A 15 9.59 3.55 -2.49
N ALA A 16 9.55 2.69 -3.51
CA ALA A 16 10.45 2.75 -4.66
C ALA A 16 10.23 3.99 -5.55
N SER A 17 8.98 4.39 -5.77
CA SER A 17 8.62 5.50 -6.68
C SER A 17 8.14 6.75 -5.95
N GLY A 18 7.74 6.62 -4.68
CA GLY A 18 7.09 7.68 -3.91
C GLY A 18 5.63 7.92 -4.29
N GLU A 19 5.05 7.09 -5.17
CA GLU A 19 3.64 7.18 -5.56
C GLU A 19 2.74 6.74 -4.40
N THR A 20 1.63 7.44 -4.23
CA THR A 20 0.62 7.13 -3.21
C THR A 20 -0.61 6.53 -3.86
N GLY A 21 -1.17 5.50 -3.23
CA GLY A 21 -2.35 4.82 -3.74
C GLY A 21 -3.18 4.16 -2.65
N THR A 22 -4.32 3.62 -3.06
CA THR A 22 -5.29 2.99 -2.16
C THR A 22 -5.25 1.47 -2.30
N ILE A 23 -5.24 0.77 -1.17
CA ILE A 23 -5.30 -0.69 -1.15
C ILE A 23 -6.70 -1.18 -1.55
N LYS A 24 -6.77 -1.97 -2.62
CA LYS A 24 -7.99 -2.58 -3.14
C LYS A 24 -8.11 -4.06 -2.84
N SER A 25 -7.00 -4.75 -2.60
CA SER A 25 -7.00 -6.18 -2.28
C SER A 25 -5.79 -6.56 -1.44
N ARG A 26 -5.92 -7.67 -0.71
CA ARG A 26 -4.88 -8.25 0.14
C ARG A 26 -4.78 -9.73 -0.16
N ALA A 27 -3.56 -10.24 -0.22
CA ALA A 27 -3.28 -11.65 -0.41
C ALA A 27 -2.27 -12.11 0.65
N GLU A 28 -2.52 -13.29 1.20
CA GLU A 28 -1.57 -14.03 2.03
C GLU A 28 -1.01 -15.20 1.22
N HIS A 29 0.23 -15.58 1.51
CA HIS A 29 0.93 -16.64 0.81
C HIS A 29 1.41 -17.70 1.81
N THR A 30 1.46 -18.95 1.38
CA THR A 30 1.97 -20.07 2.21
C THR A 30 3.45 -19.89 2.57
N THR A 31 4.19 -19.14 1.75
CA THR A 31 5.59 -18.77 1.94
C THR A 31 5.79 -17.32 1.47
N GLY A 32 6.35 -16.45 2.31
CA GLY A 32 6.65 -15.06 1.96
C GLY A 32 5.89 -14.03 2.79
N THR A 33 5.93 -12.78 2.34
CA THR A 33 5.23 -11.63 2.93
C THR A 33 3.80 -11.51 2.41
N ASN A 34 2.97 -10.70 3.07
CA ASN A 34 1.66 -10.32 2.53
C ASN A 34 1.85 -9.44 1.29
N ASN A 35 0.91 -9.55 0.35
CA ASN A 35 0.88 -8.74 -0.86
C ASN A 35 -0.38 -7.88 -0.90
N TYR A 36 -0.25 -6.69 -1.48
CA TYR A 36 -1.31 -5.69 -1.55
C TYR A 36 -1.50 -5.21 -2.99
N ARG A 37 -2.75 -5.20 -3.46
CA ARG A 37 -3.10 -4.62 -4.76
C ARG A 37 -3.47 -3.16 -4.57
N ILE A 38 -2.71 -2.26 -5.16
CA ILE A 38 -2.85 -0.81 -4.96
C ILE A 38 -3.33 -0.18 -6.26
N HIS A 39 -4.33 0.69 -6.16
CA HIS A 39 -4.73 1.59 -7.23
C HIS A 39 -4.09 2.96 -7.00
N TYR A 40 -3.25 3.42 -7.93
CA TYR A 40 -2.50 4.67 -7.84
C TYR A 40 -2.36 5.35 -9.20
N LYS A 41 -2.01 6.63 -9.19
CA LYS A 41 -1.65 7.36 -10.40
C LYS A 41 -0.15 7.22 -10.62
N ALA A 42 0.23 6.62 -11.75
CA ALA A 42 1.62 6.48 -12.13
C ALA A 42 2.25 7.85 -12.47
N ALA A 43 3.57 7.96 -12.43
CA ALA A 43 4.31 9.18 -12.77
C ALA A 43 3.99 9.74 -14.17
N ASP A 44 3.59 8.89 -15.11
CA ASP A 44 3.17 9.29 -16.46
C ASP A 44 1.67 9.67 -16.56
N GLY A 45 0.98 9.76 -15.43
CA GLY A 45 -0.39 10.25 -15.32
C GLY A 45 -1.47 9.19 -15.50
N ARG A 46 -1.12 7.93 -15.76
CA ARG A 46 -2.09 6.85 -15.92
C ARG A 46 -2.58 6.30 -14.57
N ALA A 47 -3.84 5.89 -14.53
CA ALA A 47 -4.33 5.04 -13.45
C ALA A 47 -3.76 3.62 -13.61
N VAL A 48 -3.14 3.08 -12.56
CA VAL A 48 -2.50 1.77 -12.55
C VAL A 48 -2.97 0.98 -11.32
N GLU A 49 -3.19 -0.31 -11.51
CA GLU A 49 -3.38 -1.27 -10.42
C GLU A 49 -2.27 -2.32 -10.46
N ALA A 50 -1.47 -2.42 -9.40
CA ALA A 50 -0.37 -3.37 -9.32
C ALA A 50 -0.28 -4.01 -7.92
N TRP A 51 0.33 -5.19 -7.86
CA TRP A 51 0.63 -5.88 -6.61
C TRP A 51 2.01 -5.50 -6.11
N TRP A 52 2.11 -5.28 -4.80
CA TRP A 52 3.33 -4.92 -4.09
C TRP A 52 3.48 -5.76 -2.82
N ASP A 53 4.73 -6.03 -2.44
CA ASP A 53 5.04 -6.72 -1.18
C ASP A 53 4.86 -5.77 0.02
N GLU A 54 4.53 -6.30 1.19
CA GLU A 54 4.35 -5.52 2.43
C GLU A 54 5.54 -4.62 2.77
N CYS A 55 6.76 -5.06 2.43
CA CYS A 55 7.99 -4.31 2.67
C CYS A 55 8.20 -3.12 1.74
N ASP A 56 7.56 -3.11 0.57
CA ASP A 56 7.69 -2.03 -0.41
C ASP A 56 6.77 -0.85 -0.10
N LEU A 57 5.97 -0.95 0.98
CA LEU A 57 4.92 -0.01 1.33
C LEU A 57 5.19 0.66 2.67
N ALA A 58 4.96 1.97 2.69
CA ALA A 58 4.90 2.76 3.90
C ALA A 58 3.47 3.25 4.14
N SER A 59 3.06 3.29 5.41
CA SER A 59 1.84 4.01 5.79
C SER A 59 2.00 5.47 5.39
N ASP A 60 0.99 6.03 4.73
CA ASP A 60 0.94 7.46 4.50
C ASP A 60 0.67 8.16 5.84
N LEU A 61 1.72 8.57 6.53
CA LEU A 61 1.62 9.43 7.71
C LEU A 61 1.42 10.86 7.20
N SER A 62 0.18 11.19 6.78
CA SER A 62 -0.25 12.59 6.82
C SER A 62 -0.03 13.06 8.26
N SER A 63 0.78 14.11 8.39
CA SER A 63 1.42 14.51 9.65
C SER A 63 0.47 15.28 10.57
N GLU A 64 -0.84 15.04 10.45
CA GLU A 64 -1.89 15.83 11.10
C GLU A 64 -2.57 15.12 12.30
N ASP A 65 -2.21 13.87 12.62
CA ASP A 65 -2.81 13.08 13.71
C ASP A 65 -1.88 12.88 14.94
N VAL A 66 -0.98 13.84 15.20
CA VAL A 66 -0.37 13.97 16.54
C VAL A 66 -1.17 15.03 17.31
N GLN A 67 -2.35 14.65 17.78
CA GLN A 67 -3.03 15.39 18.84
C GLN A 67 -2.44 14.98 20.20
N PHE A 68 -1.97 15.99 20.93
CA PHE A 68 -1.41 15.92 22.30
C PHE A 68 -2.39 15.34 23.31
#